data_AF-A0A093HZT9-F1
#
_entry.id   AF-A0A093HZT9-F1
#
_cell.length_a   1.000
_cell.length_b   1.000
_cell.length_c   1.000
_cell.angle_alpha   90.00
_cell.angle_beta   90.00
_cell.angle_gamma   90.00
#
_symmetry.space_group_name_H-M   'P 1'
#
loop_
_entity.id
_entity.type
_entity.pdbx_description
1 polymer ?
#
loop_
_entity_poly.entity_id
_entity_poly.type
_entity_poly.pdbx_seq_one_letter_code
_entity_poly.pdbx_strand_id
1 'polypeptide(L)' 'NGHKLKHRQSYLNRRKNFTVRVTEHWNRLPREVVESSSLEIFKIRPDAILGNVL' A
#
# COMPACT_ATOMS: atom_id res chain seq x y z
N ASN A 1 -8.85 18.28 28.28
CA ASN A 1 -9.08 18.15 26.81
C ASN A 1 -7.85 18.22 25.90
N GLY A 2 -6.65 18.60 26.39
CA GLY A 2 -5.44 18.69 25.53
C GLY A 2 -4.81 17.35 25.08
N HIS A 3 -4.97 16.27 25.85
CA HIS A 3 -4.38 14.95 25.51
C HIS A 3 -5.00 14.30 24.26
N LYS A 4 -6.32 14.46 24.02
CA LYS A 4 -7.00 13.91 22.83
C LYS A 4 -6.55 14.59 21.53
N LEU A 5 -6.25 15.89 21.56
CA LEU A 5 -5.78 16.64 20.39
C LEU A 5 -4.36 16.23 19.99
N LYS A 6 -3.45 16.08 20.97
CA LYS A 6 -2.08 15.58 20.71
C LYS A 6 -2.10 14.18 20.08
N HIS A 7 -2.94 13.27 20.58
CA HIS A 7 -3.09 11.94 20.02
C HIS A 7 -3.55 11.97 18.55
N ARG A 8 -4.60 12.73 18.23
CA ARG A 8 -5.09 12.87 16.85
C ARG A 8 -4.01 13.45 15.92
N GLN A 9 -3.27 14.46 16.39
CA GLN A 9 -2.16 15.05 15.64
C GLN A 9 -1.06 14.01 15.36
N SER A 10 -0.70 13.19 16.35
CA SER A 10 0.28 12.12 16.21
C SER A 10 -0.14 11.05 15.20
N TYR A 11 -1.42 10.69 15.17
CA TYR A 11 -1.96 9.75 14.17
C TYR A 11 -1.90 10.33 12.76
N LEU A 12 -2.29 11.60 12.59
CA LEU A 12 -2.21 12.28 11.31
C LEU A 12 -0.76 12.41 10.83
N ASN A 13 0.17 12.74 11.72
CA ASN A 13 1.58 12.83 11.40
C ASN A 13 2.16 11.45 11.03
N ARG A 14 1.82 10.39 11.79
CA ARG A 14 2.24 9.02 11.48
C ARG A 14 1.75 8.58 10.10
N ARG A 15 0.49 8.85 9.75
CA ARG A 15 -0.06 8.53 8.42
C ARG A 15 0.69 9.25 7.30
N LYS A 16 0.92 10.55 7.44
CA LYS A 16 1.68 11.33 6.44
C LYS A 16 3.10 10.78 6.25
N ASN A 17 3.80 10.51 7.35
CA ASN A 17 5.15 9.94 7.29
C ASN A 17 5.16 8.50 6.75
N PHE A 18 4.13 7.71 7.04
CA PHE A 18 4.02 6.35 6.52
C PHE A 18 3.90 6.34 5.00
N THR A 19 3.02 7.17 4.43
CA THR A 19 2.88 7.28 2.96
C THR A 19 4.20 7.70 2.31
N VAL A 20 4.89 8.71 2.84
CA VAL A 20 6.18 9.16 2.29
C VAL A 20 7.24 8.06 2.35
N ARG A 21 7.38 7.39 3.50
CA ARG A 21 8.35 6.29 3.69
C ARG A 21 8.07 5.11 2.78
N VAL A 22 6.80 4.76 2.61
CA VAL A 22 6.36 3.69 1.74
C VAL A 22 6.72 4.04 0.30
N THR A 23 6.34 5.23 -0.19
CA THR A 23 6.66 5.67 -1.55
C THR A 23 8.16 5.76 -1.81
N GLU A 24 8.96 6.27 -0.87
CA GLU A 24 10.42 6.31 -1.00
C GLU A 24 11.02 4.89 -1.07
N HIS A 25 10.48 3.95 -0.27
CA HIS A 25 10.90 2.56 -0.33
C HIS A 25 10.54 1.91 -1.67
N TRP A 26 9.32 2.14 -2.19
CA TRP A 26 8.91 1.67 -3.52
C TRP A 26 9.77 2.26 -4.65
N ASN A 27 10.16 3.53 -4.56
CA ASN A 27 11.04 4.17 -5.56
C ASN A 27 12.47 3.61 -5.57
N ARG A 28 12.89 2.96 -4.49
CA ARG A 28 14.20 2.29 -4.38
C ARG A 28 14.18 0.84 -4.84
N LEU A 29 12.99 0.25 -5.04
CA LEU A 29 12.87 -1.11 -5.52
C LEU A 29 13.05 -1.15 -7.05
N PRO A 30 13.69 -2.21 -7.59
CA PRO A 30 13.75 -2.41 -9.03
C PRO A 30 12.33 -2.47 -9.60
N ARG A 31 12.07 -1.70 -10.67
CA ARG A 31 10.76 -1.68 -11.34
C ARG A 31 10.27 -3.08 -11.70
N GLU A 32 11.16 -3.94 -12.16
CA GLU A 32 10.84 -5.33 -12.53
C GLU A 32 10.28 -6.14 -11.36
N VAL A 33 10.78 -5.95 -10.14
CA VAL A 33 10.28 -6.65 -8.94
C VAL A 33 8.90 -6.14 -8.55
N VAL A 34 8.69 -4.83 -8.60
CA VAL A 34 7.42 -4.18 -8.28
C VAL A 34 6.33 -4.58 -9.28
N GLU A 35 6.66 -4.53 -10.57
CA GLU A 35 5.74 -4.91 -11.66
C GLU A 35 5.44 -6.41 -11.64
N SER A 36 6.45 -7.28 -11.46
CA SER A 36 6.22 -8.73 -11.38
C SER A 36 5.35 -9.11 -10.19
N SER A 37 5.63 -8.56 -9.01
CA SER A 37 4.81 -8.80 -7.80
C SER A 37 3.38 -8.27 -7.98
N SER A 38 3.23 -7.07 -8.56
CA SER A 38 1.93 -6.47 -8.85
C SER A 38 1.14 -7.35 -9.83
N LEU A 39 1.75 -7.73 -10.95
CA LEU A 39 1.12 -8.53 -12.00
C LEU A 39 0.76 -9.94 -11.52
N GLU A 40 1.58 -10.59 -10.71
CA GLU A 40 1.27 -11.91 -10.16
C GLU A 40 0.05 -11.85 -9.22
N ILE A 41 0.04 -10.89 -8.29
CA ILE A 41 -1.09 -10.65 -7.39
C ILE A 41 -2.34 -10.21 -8.17
N PHE A 42 -2.16 -9.39 -9.22
CA PHE A 42 -3.25 -8.95 -10.09
C PHE A 42 -3.68 -9.99 -11.11
N LYS A 43 -3.01 -11.12 -11.29
CA LYS A 43 -3.47 -12.24 -12.14
C LYS A 43 -4.26 -13.26 -11.33
N ILE A 44 -3.81 -13.56 -10.12
CA ILE A 44 -4.50 -14.50 -9.20
C ILE A 44 -5.96 -14.07 -8.94
N ARG A 45 -6.24 -12.77 -8.87
CA ARG A 45 -7.59 -12.26 -8.61
C ARG A 45 -8.55 -12.30 -9.82
N PRO A 46 -8.21 -11.82 -11.03
CA PRO A 46 -9.07 -11.93 -12.19
C PRO A 46 -9.24 -13.37 -12.65
N ASP A 47 -8.23 -14.25 -12.55
CA ASP A 47 -8.42 -15.68 -12.89
C ASP A 47 -9.44 -16.36 -11.97
N ALA A 48 -9.45 -16.01 -10.67
CA ALA A 48 -10.47 -16.49 -9.72
C ALA A 48 -11.87 -15.92 -10.00
N ILE A 49 -11.98 -14.72 -10.56
CA ILE A 49 -13.26 -14.09 -10.92
C ILE A 49 -13.77 -14.62 -12.28
N LEU A 50 -12.89 -14.78 -13.27
CA LEU A 50 -13.22 -15.32 -14.60
C LEU A 50 -13.50 -16.82 -14.55
N GLY A 51 -12.80 -17.57 -13.70
CA GLY A 51 -13.00 -19.01 -13.50
C GLY A 51 -14.32 -19.38 -12.79
N ASN A 52 -15.05 -18.41 -12.24
CA ASN A 52 -16.37 -18.60 -11.63
C ASN A 52 -17.53 -18.25 -12.57
N VAL A 53 -17.24 -17.89 -13.83
CA VAL A 53 -18.24 -17.58 -14.89
C VAL A 53 -18.32 -18.71 -15.93
N LEU A 54 -17.53 -19.78 -15.80
CA LEU A 54 -17.61 -21.00 -16.61
C LEU A 54 -18.23 -22.14 -15.80
#